data_AF-A0A5C5UIL0-F1
#
_entry.id   AF-A0A5C5UIL0-F1
#
_cell.length_a   1.000
_cell.length_b   1.000
_cell.length_c   1.000
_cell.angle_alpha   90.00
_cell.angle_beta   90.00
_cell.angle_gamma   90.00
#
_symmetry.space_group_name_H-M   'P 1'
#
loop_
_entity.id
_entity.type
_entity.pdbx_description
1 polymer ?
#
loop_
_entity_poly.entity_id
_entity_poly.type
_entity_poly.pdbx_seq_one_letter_code
_entity_poly.pdbx_strand_id
1 'polypeptide(L)'
;MRIPIGRLVKELNLEAHQLREWEKRDWLGEVVKDPKQNHQRVYTEEQVERIQLIAETIQAQRTKGIKRTNFEEVEAKLLDRFGGEVKRIDTDLVVAPQSLNQIVELLMSQNQKISELQQLVQQQPKNQLRDPVDHTEVLADMKNEMKKSQEREEQLLALVQQLQSDLDELKKAPAKSKWKFWSKD
;
A
#
# COMPACT_ATOMS: atom_id res chain seq x y z
N MET A 1 18.36 22.06 22.36
CA MET A 1 19.66 22.63 22.80
C MET A 1 20.55 22.88 21.58
N ARG A 2 21.51 23.83 21.63
CA ARG A 2 22.46 24.06 20.51
C ARG A 2 23.88 23.75 20.97
N ILE A 3 24.57 22.89 20.23
CA ILE A 3 25.87 22.35 20.62
C ILE A 3 26.96 22.93 19.71
N PRO A 4 27.98 23.62 20.25
CA PRO A 4 29.08 24.15 19.44
C PRO A 4 29.95 23.07 18.83
N ILE A 5 30.47 23.32 17.62
CA ILE A 5 31.38 22.41 16.90
C ILE A 5 32.56 21.93 17.74
N GLY A 6 33.16 22.80 18.55
CA GLY A 6 34.34 22.47 19.35
C GLY A 6 34.07 21.43 20.44
N ARG A 7 32.81 21.34 20.91
CA ARG A 7 32.39 20.31 21.87
C ARG A 7 32.19 18.96 21.15
N LEU A 8 31.53 18.97 20.00
CA LEU A 8 31.27 17.77 19.20
C LEU A 8 32.53 17.09 18.69
N VAL A 9 33.47 17.87 18.15
CA VAL A 9 34.77 17.40 17.67
C VAL A 9 35.52 16.64 18.77
N LYS A 10 35.46 17.14 20.01
CA LYS A 10 36.11 16.51 21.17
C LYS A 10 35.36 15.27 21.65
N GLU A 11 34.05 15.35 21.79
CA GLU A 11 33.23 14.25 22.32
C GLU A 11 33.20 13.04 21.37
N LEU A 12 33.16 13.27 20.05
CA LEU A 12 33.06 12.21 19.04
C LEU A 12 34.42 11.85 18.42
N ASN A 13 35.50 12.48 18.85
CA ASN A 13 36.85 12.32 18.29
C ASN A 13 36.88 12.45 16.76
N LEU A 14 36.14 13.43 16.24
CA LEU A 14 36.01 13.71 14.81
C LEU A 14 36.88 14.90 14.44
N GLU A 15 37.42 14.91 13.23
CA GLU A 15 38.12 16.09 12.76
C GLU A 15 37.14 17.15 12.25
N ALA A 16 37.38 18.43 12.59
CA ALA A 16 36.52 19.53 12.16
C ALA A 16 36.40 19.65 10.63
N HIS A 17 37.39 19.16 9.88
CA HIS A 17 37.34 19.12 8.43
C HIS A 17 36.28 18.12 7.91
N GLN A 18 36.10 16.99 8.59
CA GLN A 18 35.14 15.95 8.18
C GLN A 18 33.71 16.46 8.32
N LEU A 19 33.41 17.14 9.43
CA LEU A 19 32.10 17.78 9.63
C LEU A 19 31.78 18.76 8.51
N ARG A 20 32.75 19.57 8.08
CA ARG A 20 32.55 20.50 6.94
C ARG A 20 32.29 19.78 5.62
N GLU A 21 32.91 18.63 5.39
CA GLU A 21 32.65 17.84 4.19
C GLU A 21 31.26 17.20 4.23
N TRP A 22 30.76 16.83 5.41
CA TRP A 22 29.39 16.32 5.57
C TRP A 22 28.35 17.43 5.43
N GLU A 23 28.65 18.65 5.90
CA GLU A 23 27.84 19.85 5.64
C GLU A 23 27.71 20.14 4.15
N LYS A 24 28.82 20.12 3.41
CA LYS A 24 28.80 20.34 1.94
C LYS A 24 27.98 19.30 1.20
N ARG A 25 27.83 18.10 1.77
CA ARG A 25 27.04 17.01 1.19
C ARG A 25 25.57 17.05 1.60
N ASP A 26 25.16 18.07 2.35
CA ASP A 26 23.82 18.25 2.89
C ASP A 26 23.35 17.09 3.80
N TRP A 27 24.28 16.33 4.37
CA TRP A 27 23.95 15.20 5.26
C TRP A 27 23.45 15.65 6.64
N LEU A 28 23.79 16.88 7.02
CA LEU A 28 23.46 17.48 8.31
C LEU A 28 22.34 18.52 8.20
N GLY A 29 21.84 18.81 7.00
CA GLY A 29 20.89 19.90 6.74
C GLY A 29 21.47 21.29 7.05
N GLU A 30 20.60 22.26 7.30
CA GLU A 30 21.00 23.66 7.51
C GLU A 30 21.78 23.84 8.82
N VAL A 31 23.07 24.16 8.72
CA VAL A 31 23.92 24.47 9.88
C VAL A 31 23.90 25.95 10.19
N VAL A 32 23.36 26.28 11.36
CA VAL A 32 23.27 27.66 11.83
C VAL A 32 24.59 28.10 12.47
N LYS A 33 24.96 29.36 12.23
CA LYS A 33 26.08 30.02 12.92
C LYS A 33 25.53 30.93 14.00
N ASP A 34 26.02 30.78 15.23
CA ASP A 34 25.58 31.63 16.34
C ASP A 34 26.29 33.00 16.28
N PRO A 35 25.57 34.10 16.02
CA PRO A 35 26.17 35.43 15.97
C PRO A 35 26.71 35.89 17.33
N LYS A 36 26.26 35.31 18.45
CA LYS A 36 26.74 35.66 19.80
C LYS A 36 28.02 34.92 20.19
N GLN A 37 28.37 33.84 19.48
CA GLN A 37 29.57 33.05 19.72
C GLN A 37 30.55 33.15 18.54
N ASN A 38 30.95 34.36 18.14
CA ASN A 38 31.93 34.57 17.07
C ASN A 38 31.58 33.84 15.75
N HIS A 39 30.28 33.77 15.42
CA HIS A 39 29.77 33.03 14.26
C HIS A 39 30.20 31.55 14.22
N GLN A 40 30.41 30.93 15.38
CA GLN A 40 30.69 29.50 15.47
C GLN A 40 29.49 28.69 15.00
N ARG A 41 29.78 27.56 14.36
CA ARG A 41 28.77 26.59 13.95
C ARG A 41 28.18 25.92 15.18
N VAL A 42 26.87 25.88 15.23
CA VAL A 42 26.10 25.24 16.28
C VAL A 42 25.14 24.25 15.67
N TYR A 43 25.05 23.07 16.27
CA TYR A 43 24.23 21.98 15.77
C TYR A 43 23.05 21.74 16.71
N THR A 44 21.91 21.35 16.14
CA THR A 44 20.75 20.87 16.89
C THR A 44 20.98 19.44 17.40
N GLU A 45 20.14 18.97 18.31
CA GLU A 45 20.21 17.59 18.82
C GLU A 45 20.08 16.56 17.70
N GLU A 46 19.15 16.75 16.77
CA GLU A 46 18.98 15.89 15.59
C GLU A 46 20.24 15.88 14.70
N GLN A 47 20.86 17.03 14.47
CA GLN A 47 22.12 17.11 13.73
C GLN A 47 23.24 16.34 14.42
N VAL A 48 23.29 16.37 15.76
CA VAL A 48 24.25 15.59 16.53
C VAL A 48 23.99 14.09 16.38
N GLU A 49 22.74 13.66 16.40
CA GLU A 49 22.39 12.25 16.17
C GLU A 49 22.80 11.78 14.76
N ARG A 50 22.63 12.64 13.74
CA ARG A 50 23.12 12.35 12.38
C ARG A 50 24.63 12.21 12.33
N ILE A 51 25.36 13.14 12.95
CA ILE A 51 26.83 13.10 13.06
C ILE A 51 27.29 11.80 13.73
N GLN A 52 26.63 11.39 14.81
CA GLN A 52 26.92 10.14 15.51
C GLN A 52 26.69 8.92 14.60
N LEU A 53 25.54 8.84 13.93
CA LEU A 53 25.25 7.73 13.01
C LEU A 53 26.29 7.63 11.88
N ILE A 54 26.71 8.77 11.32
CA ILE A 54 27.75 8.82 10.29
C ILE A 54 29.06 8.27 10.86
N ALA A 55 29.50 8.76 12.02
CA ALA A 55 30.73 8.34 12.66
C ALA A 55 30.74 6.83 12.95
N GLU A 56 29.65 6.31 13.51
CA GLU A 56 29.46 4.87 13.77
C GLU A 56 29.52 4.04 12.48
N THR A 57 28.87 4.51 11.43
CA THR A 57 28.86 3.82 10.12
C THR A 57 30.26 3.77 9.51
N ILE A 58 30.99 4.89 9.53
CA ILE A 58 32.36 4.95 9.03
C ILE A 58 33.25 4.02 9.86
N GLN A 59 33.11 4.04 11.18
CA GLN A 59 33.91 3.17 12.05
C GLN A 59 33.60 1.69 11.78
N ALA A 60 32.34 1.32 11.55
CA ALA A 60 31.95 -0.04 11.17
C ALA A 60 32.52 -0.44 9.79
N GLN A 61 32.67 0.50 8.85
CA GLN A 61 33.37 0.24 7.59
C GLN A 61 34.87 0.01 7.80
N ARG A 62 35.51 0.74 8.73
CA ARG A 62 36.92 0.53 9.09
C ARG A 62 37.15 -0.82 9.74
N THR A 63 36.28 -1.26 10.65
CA THR A 63 36.38 -2.59 11.27
C THR A 63 36.20 -3.73 10.27
N LYS A 64 35.41 -3.50 9.20
CA LYS A 64 35.28 -4.43 8.06
C LYS A 64 36.48 -4.40 7.10
N GLY A 65 37.49 -3.56 7.34
CA GLY A 65 38.69 -3.44 6.51
C GLY A 65 38.56 -2.53 5.30
N ILE A 66 37.47 -1.75 5.19
CA ILE A 66 37.26 -0.84 4.06
C ILE A 66 38.12 0.41 4.26
N LYS A 67 39.13 0.62 3.41
CA LYS A 67 40.08 1.74 3.50
C LYS A 67 39.52 3.10 3.06
N ARG A 68 38.54 3.12 2.15
CA ARG A 68 37.84 4.33 1.70
C ARG A 68 36.42 4.32 2.23
N THR A 69 35.92 5.48 2.64
CA THR A 69 34.55 5.58 3.15
C THR A 69 33.58 5.30 2.00
N ASN A 70 32.68 4.34 2.18
CA ASN A 70 31.60 4.10 1.23
C ASN A 70 30.46 5.08 1.55
N PHE A 71 30.36 6.14 0.75
CA PHE A 71 29.38 7.20 0.93
C PHE A 71 27.94 6.75 0.67
N GLU A 72 27.72 5.80 -0.25
CA GLU A 72 26.38 5.29 -0.56
C GLU A 72 25.77 4.56 0.64
N GLU A 73 26.57 3.77 1.37
CA GLU A 73 26.09 3.09 2.60
C GLU A 73 25.76 4.10 3.70
N VAL A 74 26.54 5.18 3.83
CA VAL A 74 26.28 6.24 4.81
C VAL A 74 24.98 6.96 4.47
N GLU A 75 24.79 7.36 3.22
CA GLU A 75 23.56 8.02 2.76
C GLU A 75 22.34 7.11 2.91
N ALA A 76 22.46 5.83 2.59
CA ALA A 76 21.38 4.86 2.76
C ALA A 76 20.94 4.76 4.23
N LYS A 77 21.90 4.68 5.17
CA LYS A 77 21.59 4.61 6.61
C LYS A 77 21.01 5.91 7.16
N LEU A 78 21.50 7.06 6.68
CA LEU A 78 20.92 8.34 7.06
C LEU A 78 19.48 8.48 6.56
N LEU A 79 19.22 8.07 5.31
CA LEU A 79 17.89 8.10 4.73
C LEU A 79 16.94 7.14 5.46
N ASP A 80 17.41 5.94 5.81
CA ASP A 80 16.62 4.93 6.54
C ASP A 80 16.22 5.41 7.94
N ARG A 81 17.15 6.04 8.69
CA ARG A 81 16.90 6.44 10.08
C ARG A 81 16.20 7.79 10.23
N PHE A 82 16.55 8.78 9.40
CA PHE A 82 16.06 10.15 9.56
C PHE A 82 14.99 10.54 8.54
N GLY A 83 14.95 9.89 7.36
CA GLY A 83 13.96 10.15 6.32
C GLY A 83 14.06 11.54 5.67
N GLY A 84 13.95 11.61 4.35
CA GLY A 84 13.59 12.83 3.59
C GLY A 84 14.56 14.02 3.56
N GLU A 85 15.52 14.16 4.48
CA GLU A 85 16.43 15.32 4.52
C GLU A 85 17.82 15.08 3.95
N VAL A 86 18.19 13.82 3.67
CA VAL A 86 19.34 13.56 2.81
C VAL A 86 18.87 13.62 1.37
N LYS A 87 18.74 14.83 0.84
CA LYS A 87 18.57 15.01 -0.59
C LYS A 87 19.84 14.48 -1.25
N ARG A 88 19.71 13.40 -2.02
CA ARG A 88 20.78 13.02 -2.95
C ARG A 88 21.12 14.26 -3.75
N ILE A 89 22.40 14.59 -3.85
CA ILE A 89 22.85 15.68 -4.72
C ILE A 89 22.59 15.21 -6.14
N ASP A 90 21.38 15.45 -6.63
CA ASP A 90 21.14 15.58 -8.05
C ASP A 90 21.96 16.79 -8.48
N THR A 91 23.06 16.52 -9.17
CA THR A 91 23.96 17.52 -9.76
C THR A 91 23.18 18.72 -10.28
N ASP A 92 23.59 19.93 -9.85
CA ASP A 92 23.09 21.24 -10.27
C ASP A 92 22.46 21.22 -11.67
N LEU A 93 21.14 21.07 -11.73
CA LEU A 93 20.37 21.41 -12.92
C LEU A 93 20.29 22.93 -12.98
N VAL A 94 21.33 23.54 -13.54
CA VAL A 94 21.27 24.93 -14.04
C VAL A 94 20.30 24.91 -15.22
N VAL A 95 19.01 25.02 -14.93
CA VAL A 95 17.98 25.15 -15.95
C VAL A 95 18.17 26.52 -16.58
N ALA A 96 18.64 26.55 -17.83
CA ALA A 96 18.75 27.79 -18.59
C ALA A 96 17.37 28.48 -18.66
N PRO A 97 17.27 29.81 -18.56
CA PRO A 97 15.98 30.51 -18.60
C PRO A 97 15.18 30.23 -19.89
N GLN A 98 15.85 29.84 -20.98
CA GLN A 98 15.21 29.39 -22.22
C GLN A 98 14.39 28.11 -22.05
N SER A 99 14.85 27.14 -21.25
CA SER A 99 14.07 25.92 -20.95
C SER A 99 12.84 26.21 -20.09
N LEU A 100 12.88 27.22 -19.21
CA LEU A 100 11.69 27.64 -18.46
C LEU A 100 10.63 28.25 -19.38
N ASN A 101 11.03 29.07 -20.35
CA ASN A 101 10.10 29.63 -21.34
C ASN A 101 9.43 28.54 -22.18
N GLN A 102 10.18 27.51 -22.60
CA GLN A 102 9.62 26.36 -23.31
C GLN A 102 8.63 25.56 -22.44
N ILE A 103 8.90 25.40 -21.14
CA ILE A 103 7.99 24.74 -20.20
C ILE A 103 6.72 25.57 -20.01
N VAL A 104 6.82 26.90 -19.94
CA VAL A 104 5.67 27.80 -19.83
C VAL A 104 4.81 27.73 -21.09
N GLU A 105 5.40 27.77 -22.28
CA GLU A 105 4.67 27.59 -23.55
C GLU A 105 3.99 26.23 -23.64
N LEU A 106 4.66 25.16 -23.20
CA LEU A 106 4.08 23.82 -23.15
C LEU A 106 2.89 23.77 -22.18
N LEU A 107 3.00 24.36 -21.00
CA LEU A 107 1.93 24.45 -20.01
C LEU A 107 0.73 25.25 -20.53
N MET A 108 0.97 26.36 -21.24
CA MET A 108 -0.09 27.14 -21.88
C MET A 108 -0.80 26.30 -22.95
N SER A 109 -0.05 25.59 -23.80
CA SER A 109 -0.63 24.69 -24.80
C SER A 109 -1.43 23.54 -24.18
N GLN A 110 -0.95 22.95 -23.08
CA GLN A 110 -1.68 21.92 -22.34
C GLN A 110 -2.98 22.45 -21.72
N ASN A 111 -2.95 23.62 -21.09
CA ASN A 111 -4.15 24.25 -20.53
C ASN A 111 -5.21 24.56 -21.59
N GLN A 112 -4.77 24.96 -22.79
CA GLN A 112 -5.67 25.19 -23.92
C GLN A 112 -6.34 23.88 -24.36
N LYS A 113 -5.58 22.79 -24.50
CA LYS A 113 -6.12 21.45 -24.81
C LYS A 113 -7.08 20.93 -23.73
N ILE A 114 -6.80 21.19 -22.46
CA ILE A 114 -7.70 20.82 -21.35
C ILE A 114 -9.02 21.58 -21.45
N SER A 115 -8.98 22.87 -21.77
CA SER A 115 -10.19 23.68 -21.97
C SER A 115 -11.03 23.17 -23.14
N GLU A 116 -10.38 22.84 -24.27
CA GLU A 116 -11.04 22.24 -25.44
C GLU A 116 -11.68 20.88 -25.11
N LEU A 117 -10.97 20.02 -24.38
CA LEU A 117 -11.50 18.73 -23.91
C LEU A 117 -12.69 18.92 -22.96
N GLN A 118 -12.64 19.90 -22.05
CA GLN A 118 -13.76 20.21 -21.16
C GLN A 118 -14.99 20.68 -21.94
N GLN A 119 -14.82 21.52 -22.95
CA GLN A 119 -15.92 21.91 -23.83
C GLN A 119 -16.49 20.71 -24.59
N LEU A 120 -15.62 19.81 -25.07
CA LEU A 120 -16.04 18.61 -25.78
C LEU A 120 -16.80 17.62 -24.86
N VAL A 121 -16.39 17.50 -23.60
CA VAL A 121 -17.12 16.74 -22.56
C VAL A 121 -18.46 17.40 -22.21
N GLN A 122 -18.54 18.73 -22.17
CA GLN A 122 -19.82 19.41 -21.93
C GLN A 122 -20.78 19.32 -23.11
N GLN A 123 -20.27 19.27 -24.34
CA GLN A 123 -21.07 19.13 -25.56
C GLN A 123 -21.45 17.68 -25.86
N GLN A 124 -20.80 16.69 -25.24
CA GLN A 124 -21.29 15.32 -25.32
C GLN A 124 -22.68 15.26 -24.67
N PRO A 125 -23.71 14.79 -25.40
CA PRO A 125 -24.97 14.47 -24.76
C PRO A 125 -24.65 13.45 -23.66
N LYS A 126 -25.11 13.72 -22.44
CA LYS A 126 -25.13 12.72 -21.37
C LYS A 126 -25.97 11.55 -21.89
N ASN A 127 -25.33 10.60 -22.59
CA ASN A 127 -25.94 9.32 -22.88
C ASN A 127 -26.18 8.70 -21.51
N GLN A 128 -27.43 8.82 -21.08
CA GLN A 128 -27.97 8.24 -19.87
C GLN A 128 -27.56 6.76 -19.90
N LEU A 129 -26.67 6.36 -18.99
CA LEU A 129 -26.67 4.98 -18.55
C LEU A 129 -28.11 4.69 -18.14
N ARG A 130 -28.75 3.70 -18.79
CA ARG A 130 -30.09 3.27 -18.40
C ARG A 130 -30.08 3.00 -16.90
N ASP A 131 -31.12 3.46 -16.21
CA ASP A 131 -31.30 3.19 -14.80
C ASP A 131 -31.13 1.67 -14.54
N PRO A 132 -30.54 1.26 -13.40
CA PRO A 132 -30.38 -0.14 -13.06
C PRO A 132 -31.74 -0.83 -13.17
N VAL A 133 -31.82 -1.89 -13.97
CA VAL A 133 -33.05 -2.65 -14.11
C VAL A 133 -33.38 -3.22 -12.73
N ASP A 134 -34.53 -2.83 -12.19
CA ASP A 134 -34.98 -3.30 -10.89
C ASP A 134 -35.39 -4.77 -10.99
N HIS A 135 -34.52 -5.67 -10.50
CA HIS A 135 -34.74 -7.11 -10.50
C HIS A 135 -35.49 -7.62 -9.24
N THR A 136 -36.06 -6.71 -8.44
CA THR A 136 -36.69 -7.05 -7.15
C THR A 136 -37.87 -8.02 -7.32
N GLU A 137 -38.67 -7.90 -8.38
CA GLU A 137 -39.77 -8.85 -8.66
C GLU A 137 -39.24 -10.25 -9.02
N VAL A 138 -38.21 -10.33 -9.86
CA VAL A 138 -37.62 -11.63 -10.27
C VAL A 138 -37.04 -12.38 -9.07
N LEU A 139 -36.40 -11.64 -8.15
CA LEU A 139 -35.88 -12.20 -6.90
C LEU A 139 -36.99 -12.66 -5.96
N ALA A 140 -38.12 -11.95 -5.91
CA ALA A 140 -39.28 -12.34 -5.11
C ALA A 140 -39.94 -13.61 -5.66
N ASP A 141 -40.06 -13.72 -6.99
CA ASP A 141 -40.63 -14.89 -7.66
C ASP A 141 -39.75 -16.13 -7.48
N MET A 142 -38.42 -16.00 -7.67
CA MET A 142 -37.47 -17.10 -7.40
C MET A 142 -37.55 -17.58 -5.94
N LYS A 143 -37.68 -16.66 -4.98
CA LYS A 143 -37.81 -17.00 -3.56
C LYS A 143 -39.10 -17.80 -3.28
N ASN A 144 -40.20 -17.40 -3.90
CA ASN A 144 -41.48 -18.11 -3.77
C ASN A 144 -41.44 -19.50 -4.42
N GLU A 145 -40.81 -19.63 -5.59
CA GLU A 145 -40.61 -20.94 -6.24
C GLU A 145 -39.73 -21.87 -5.41
N MET A 146 -38.65 -21.36 -4.84
CA MET A 146 -37.76 -22.13 -3.96
C MET A 146 -38.51 -22.67 -2.74
N LYS A 147 -39.35 -21.83 -2.12
CA LYS A 147 -40.17 -22.26 -0.98
C LYS A 147 -41.16 -23.37 -1.36
N LYS A 148 -41.85 -23.23 -2.50
CA LYS A 148 -42.73 -24.28 -3.04
C LYS A 148 -41.97 -25.56 -3.41
N SER A 149 -40.70 -25.45 -3.81
CA SER A 149 -39.84 -26.61 -4.07
C SER A 149 -39.52 -27.35 -2.78
N GLN A 150 -39.16 -26.61 -1.73
CA GLN A 150 -38.84 -27.17 -0.42
C GLN A 150 -40.05 -27.88 0.20
N GLU A 151 -41.24 -27.28 0.13
CA GLU A 151 -42.48 -27.90 0.62
C GLU A 151 -42.81 -29.21 -0.15
N ARG A 152 -42.51 -29.27 -1.45
CA ARG A 152 -42.67 -30.49 -2.26
C ARG A 152 -41.67 -31.58 -1.88
N GLU A 153 -40.42 -31.21 -1.59
CA GLU A 153 -39.42 -32.16 -1.12
C GLU A 153 -39.79 -32.75 0.25
N GLU A 154 -40.28 -31.92 1.18
CA GLU A 154 -40.76 -32.38 2.48
C GLU A 154 -41.94 -33.36 2.36
N GLN A 155 -42.88 -33.10 1.44
CA GLN A 155 -43.99 -34.02 1.16
C GLN A 155 -43.51 -35.34 0.56
N LEU A 156 -42.53 -35.31 -0.35
CA LEU A 156 -41.95 -36.52 -0.93
C LEU A 156 -41.23 -37.35 0.13
N LEU A 157 -40.48 -36.71 1.03
CA LEU A 157 -39.81 -37.39 2.14
C LEU A 157 -40.83 -38.06 3.08
N ALA A 158 -41.93 -37.39 3.39
CA ALA A 158 -43.01 -37.96 4.20
C ALA A 158 -43.64 -39.20 3.52
N LEU A 159 -43.89 -39.13 2.22
CA LEU A 159 -44.41 -40.28 1.44
C LEU A 159 -43.43 -41.45 1.42
N VAL A 160 -42.14 -41.18 1.22
CA VAL A 160 -41.10 -42.23 1.25
C VAL A 160 -41.04 -42.89 2.61
N GLN A 161 -41.15 -42.12 3.69
CA GLN A 161 -41.13 -42.64 5.05
C GLN A 161 -42.37 -43.50 5.35
N GLN A 162 -43.54 -43.09 4.86
CA GLN A 162 -44.77 -43.89 4.97
C GLN A 162 -44.69 -45.18 4.16
N LEU A 163 -44.17 -45.14 2.93
CA LEU A 163 -43.96 -46.34 2.14
C LEU A 163 -42.96 -47.30 2.79
N GLN A 164 -41.94 -46.78 3.48
CA GLN A 164 -41.01 -47.59 4.27
C GLN A 164 -41.70 -48.26 5.46
N SER A 165 -42.56 -47.53 6.20
CA SER A 165 -43.33 -48.13 7.30
C SER A 165 -44.28 -49.21 6.80
N ASP A 166 -45.00 -48.96 5.71
CA ASP A 166 -45.94 -49.93 5.11
C ASP A 166 -45.20 -51.20 4.64
N LEU A 167 -44.00 -51.03 4.08
CA LEU A 167 -43.17 -52.15 3.64
C LEU A 167 -42.61 -52.96 4.81
N ASP A 168 -42.27 -52.31 5.93
CA ASP A 168 -41.87 -52.98 7.16
C ASP A 168 -43.04 -53.69 7.86
N GLU A 169 -44.26 -53.15 7.79
CA GLU A 169 -45.48 -53.84 8.23
C GLU A 169 -45.79 -55.07 7.36
N LEU A 170 -45.66 -54.94 6.04
CA LEU A 170 -45.81 -56.05 5.09
C LEU A 170 -44.78 -57.17 5.34
N LYS A 171 -43.55 -56.83 5.71
CA LYS A 171 -42.51 -57.81 6.09
C LYS A 171 -42.81 -58.51 7.43
N LYS A 172 -43.53 -57.85 8.34
CA LYS A 172 -43.93 -58.40 9.64
C LYS A 172 -45.24 -59.19 9.57
N ALA A 173 -46.02 -59.03 8.51
CA ALA A 173 -47.21 -59.85 8.29
C ALA A 173 -46.79 -61.33 8.14
N PRO A 174 -47.38 -62.26 8.91
CA PRO A 174 -47.09 -63.68 8.75
C PRO A 174 -47.49 -64.11 7.34
N ALA A 175 -46.61 -64.84 6.65
CA ALA A 175 -46.89 -65.41 5.34
C ALA A 175 -48.16 -66.25 5.43
N LYS A 176 -49.32 -65.68 5.07
CA LYS A 176 -50.57 -66.42 4.98
C LYS A 176 -50.45 -67.35 3.79
N SER A 177 -50.05 -68.55 4.15
CA SER A 177 -49.93 -69.75 3.35
C SER A 177 -51.20 -70.05 2.55
N LYS A 178 -50.96 -70.63 1.36
CA LYS A 178 -51.86 -71.44 0.51
C LYS A 178 -52.90 -70.70 -0.31
N TRP A 179 -52.46 -70.15 -1.44
CA TRP A 179 -53.26 -70.20 -2.67
C TRP A 179 -52.91 -71.49 -3.43
N LYS A 180 -53.76 -72.52 -3.32
CA LYS A 180 -53.73 -73.70 -4.20
C LYS A 180 -54.31 -73.28 -5.56
N PHE A 181 -53.46 -72.90 -6.51
CA PHE A 181 -53.93 -72.61 -7.88
C PHE A 181 -53.38 -73.59 -8.93
N TRP A 182 -52.46 -74.50 -8.55
CA TRP A 182 -51.94 -75.52 -9.46
C TRP A 182 -51.75 -76.87 -8.76
N SER A 183 -52.82 -77.66 -8.66
CA SER A 183 -52.71 -79.13 -8.59
C SER A 183 -53.75 -79.69 -9.56
N LYS A 184 -53.30 -79.88 -10.81
CA LYS A 184 -53.87 -80.84 -11.73
C LYS A 184 -52.85 -81.98 -11.85
N ASP A 185 -53.41 -83.17 -11.88
CA ASP A 185 -52.84 -84.51 -12.08
C ASP A 185 -52.26 -85.21 -10.84
#